data_AF-A0A6I9P8J8-F1
#
_entry.id   AF-A0A6I9P8J8-F1
#
_cell.length_a   1.000
_cell.length_b   1.000
_cell.length_c   1.000
_cell.angle_alpha   90.00
_cell.angle_beta   90.00
_cell.angle_gamma   90.00
#
_symmetry.space_group_name_H-M   'P 1'
#
loop_
_entity.id
_entity.type
_entity.pdbx_description
1 polymer ?
#
loop_
_entity_poly.entity_id
_entity_poly.type
_entity_poly.pdbx_seq_one_letter_code
_entity_poly.pdbx_strand_id
1 'polypeptide(L)'
;MLHTLVQEGLISEFTFFFILETTSELQGTKQLSQATRWLLARAPPLLPLSCQTLVQLVEDALSREFSPRVYAHHQDRAAALLPPQEPAPVIQLYNAVLAHLADKVSSPDLSRLSWPPGEFCLQESQDFVPHLGWNSPKHLAWLREAILSLQLPKWEQISATDSWPELCASIFHFSAQIPVSRRSQPLLMSRLENLLERVRVKGHRTQTSRSSRGDEDVCPTFNQIPWDDILVICIDHKLKDWQIPEPPVSEDAVTDDGEILVYFPIETLKGFRPPGEWTEVIRQTHREKQQEEEG
;
A
#
# COMPACT_ATOMS: atom_id res chain seq x y z
N MET A 1 -4.18 45.28 -11.96
CA MET A 1 -4.06 44.16 -11.01
C MET A 1 -4.81 42.92 -11.52
N LEU A 2 -6.16 42.90 -11.63
CA LEU A 2 -6.88 41.73 -12.16
C LEU A 2 -6.54 41.37 -13.62
N HIS A 3 -6.42 42.37 -14.51
CA HIS A 3 -5.95 42.12 -15.88
C HIS A 3 -4.53 41.54 -15.96
N THR A 4 -3.68 41.89 -14.99
CA THR A 4 -2.32 41.35 -14.89
C THR A 4 -2.36 39.87 -14.49
N LEU A 5 -3.26 39.49 -13.57
CA LEU A 5 -3.47 38.09 -13.19
C LEU A 5 -3.98 37.22 -14.35
N VAL A 6 -4.79 37.79 -15.24
CA VAL A 6 -5.21 37.11 -16.49
C VAL A 6 -4.01 36.93 -17.43
N GLN A 7 -3.19 37.96 -17.62
CA GLN A 7 -2.01 37.89 -18.48
C GLN A 7 -0.96 36.88 -17.97
N GLU A 8 -0.84 36.73 -16.65
CA GLU A 8 0.02 35.74 -16.01
C GLU A 8 -0.59 34.33 -15.97
N GLY A 9 -1.82 34.16 -16.45
CA GLY A 9 -2.51 32.86 -16.49
C GLY A 9 -2.97 32.34 -15.13
N LEU A 10 -3.00 33.19 -14.10
CA LEU A 10 -3.44 32.83 -12.75
C LEU A 10 -4.98 32.76 -12.63
N ILE A 11 -5.69 33.56 -13.42
CA ILE A 11 -7.15 33.51 -13.53
C ILE A 11 -7.56 33.49 -15.00
N SER A 12 -8.55 32.66 -15.35
CA SER A 12 -9.01 32.52 -16.74
C SER A 12 -9.77 33.77 -17.21
N GLU A 13 -10.67 34.26 -16.37
CA GLU A 13 -11.53 35.41 -16.65
C GLU A 13 -12.10 35.98 -15.35
N PHE A 14 -12.53 37.23 -15.38
CA PHE A 14 -13.20 37.87 -14.25
C PHE A 14 -14.36 38.73 -14.76
N THR A 15 -15.34 38.95 -13.89
CA THR A 15 -16.44 39.88 -14.12
C THR A 15 -16.76 40.60 -12.82
N PHE A 16 -17.29 41.81 -12.92
CA PHE A 16 -17.70 42.60 -11.76
C PHE A 16 -19.21 42.59 -11.62
N PHE A 17 -19.70 42.24 -10.43
CA PHE A 17 -21.08 42.39 -10.02
C PHE A 17 -21.14 43.41 -8.89
N PHE A 18 -21.88 44.50 -9.10
CA PHE A 18 -22.05 45.55 -8.10
C PHE A 18 -23.36 45.32 -7.35
N ILE A 19 -23.24 45.04 -6.04
CA ILE A 19 -24.36 44.91 -5.12
C ILE A 19 -24.31 46.14 -4.20
N LEU A 20 -25.34 46.98 -4.26
CA LEU A 20 -25.41 48.21 -3.46
C LEU A 20 -25.97 47.89 -2.06
N GLU A 21 -25.53 48.61 -1.03
CA GLU A 21 -26.13 48.46 0.31
C GLU A 21 -27.62 48.86 0.34
N THR A 22 -28.06 49.72 -0.58
CA THR A 22 -29.44 50.21 -0.66
C THR A 22 -30.34 49.37 -1.56
N THR A 23 -29.87 48.24 -2.09
CA THR A 23 -30.69 47.41 -3.00
C THR A 23 -31.78 46.69 -2.22
N SER A 24 -32.99 46.63 -2.77
CA SER A 24 -34.04 45.78 -2.19
C SER A 24 -33.60 44.31 -2.19
N GLU A 25 -34.02 43.54 -1.18
CA GLU A 25 -33.63 42.14 -1.01
C GLU A 25 -33.81 41.31 -2.29
N LEU A 26 -34.88 41.58 -3.06
CA LEU A 26 -35.18 40.89 -4.31
C LEU A 26 -34.16 41.18 -5.41
N GLN A 27 -33.68 42.42 -5.52
CA GLN A 27 -32.74 42.82 -6.56
C GLN A 27 -31.31 42.38 -6.21
N GLY A 28 -30.93 42.44 -4.94
CA GLY A 28 -29.68 41.86 -4.44
C GLY A 28 -29.63 40.35 -4.67
N THR A 29 -30.72 39.63 -4.37
CA THR A 29 -30.82 38.18 -4.60
C THR A 29 -30.65 37.82 -6.08
N LYS A 30 -31.24 38.61 -6.99
CA LYS A 30 -31.09 38.40 -8.44
C LYS A 30 -29.65 38.58 -8.91
N GLN A 31 -28.96 39.62 -8.44
CA GLN A 31 -27.57 39.89 -8.77
C GLN A 31 -26.65 38.80 -8.22
N LEU A 32 -26.84 38.40 -6.96
CA LEU A 32 -26.10 37.30 -6.35
C LEU A 32 -26.29 36.01 -7.15
N SER A 33 -27.54 35.66 -7.46
CA SER A 33 -27.85 34.47 -8.27
C SER A 33 -27.20 34.51 -9.66
N GLN A 34 -27.09 35.69 -10.27
CA GLN A 34 -26.40 35.86 -11.55
C GLN A 34 -24.89 35.65 -11.40
N ALA A 35 -24.29 36.19 -10.34
CA ALA A 35 -22.87 35.97 -10.03
C ALA A 35 -22.57 34.49 -9.78
N THR A 36 -23.40 33.81 -8.98
CA THR A 36 -23.24 32.38 -8.71
C THR A 36 -23.41 31.55 -9.99
N ARG A 37 -24.40 31.85 -10.84
CA ARG A 37 -24.56 31.17 -12.14
C ARG A 37 -23.36 31.39 -13.05
N TRP A 38 -22.80 32.59 -13.07
CA TRP A 38 -21.61 32.90 -13.87
C TRP A 38 -20.40 32.09 -13.40
N LEU A 39 -20.20 32.00 -12.07
CA LEU A 39 -19.15 31.17 -11.46
C LEU A 39 -19.35 29.68 -11.75
N LEU A 40 -20.57 29.16 -11.58
CA LEU A 40 -20.88 27.75 -11.83
C LEU A 40 -20.66 27.36 -13.29
N ALA A 41 -20.96 28.25 -14.24
CA ALA A 41 -20.70 28.01 -15.67
C ALA A 41 -19.21 27.95 -16.03
N ARG A 42 -18.33 28.39 -15.11
CA ARG A 42 -16.87 28.49 -15.28
C ARG A 42 -16.12 27.69 -14.24
N ALA A 43 -16.83 26.91 -13.43
CA ALA A 43 -16.22 26.07 -12.43
C ALA A 43 -15.35 25.02 -13.15
N PRO A 44 -14.09 24.81 -12.71
CA PRO A 44 -13.31 23.70 -13.21
C PRO A 44 -14.07 22.39 -12.98
N PRO A 45 -13.89 21.38 -13.86
CA PRO A 45 -14.52 20.08 -13.67
C PRO A 45 -14.16 19.55 -12.27
N LEU A 46 -15.17 19.03 -11.57
CA LEU A 46 -14.97 18.40 -10.27
C LEU A 46 -13.93 17.30 -10.44
N LEU A 47 -12.86 17.37 -9.66
CA LEU A 47 -11.95 16.26 -9.51
C LEU A 47 -12.61 15.30 -8.52
N PRO A 48 -13.04 14.10 -8.95
CA PRO A 48 -13.68 13.17 -8.05
C PRO A 48 -12.63 12.64 -7.08
N LEU A 49 -12.62 13.21 -5.88
CA LEU A 49 -11.80 12.74 -4.76
C LEU A 49 -12.55 11.62 -4.05
N SER A 50 -11.80 10.60 -3.65
CA SER A 50 -12.21 9.59 -2.69
C SER A 50 -11.58 9.90 -1.34
N CYS A 51 -12.20 9.42 -0.27
CA CYS A 51 -11.69 9.45 1.08
C CYS A 51 -11.71 8.03 1.62
N GLN A 52 -10.58 7.58 2.17
CA GLN A 52 -10.46 6.31 2.87
C GLN A 52 -9.52 6.49 4.05
N THR A 53 -9.61 5.61 5.05
CA THR A 53 -8.58 5.56 6.09
C THR A 53 -7.28 5.05 5.50
N LEU A 54 -6.15 5.49 6.04
CA LEU A 54 -4.82 5.10 5.59
C LEU A 54 -4.63 3.57 5.62
N VAL A 55 -5.17 2.91 6.66
CA VAL A 55 -5.14 1.45 6.82
C VAL A 55 -5.96 0.78 5.72
N GLN A 56 -7.23 1.19 5.56
CA GLN A 56 -8.11 0.64 4.54
C GLN A 56 -7.51 0.79 3.13
N LEU A 57 -6.91 1.96 2.85
CA LEU A 57 -6.30 2.24 1.56
C LEU A 57 -5.14 1.29 1.23
N VAL A 58 -4.30 0.98 2.22
CA VAL A 58 -3.22 0.00 2.07
C VAL A 58 -3.78 -1.40 1.90
N GLU A 59 -4.73 -1.81 2.73
CA GLU A 59 -5.36 -3.14 2.66
C GLU A 59 -6.06 -3.37 1.32
N ASP A 60 -6.78 -2.38 0.80
CA ASP A 60 -7.44 -2.41 -0.50
C ASP A 60 -6.43 -2.52 -1.65
N ALA A 61 -5.31 -1.79 -1.57
CA ALA A 61 -4.24 -1.86 -2.56
C ALA A 61 -3.58 -3.25 -2.59
N LEU A 62 -3.28 -3.81 -1.42
CA LEU A 62 -2.69 -5.15 -1.29
C LEU A 62 -3.68 -6.24 -1.73
N SER A 63 -4.94 -6.14 -1.33
CA SER A 63 -6.00 -7.07 -1.71
C SER A 63 -6.27 -7.08 -3.20
N ARG A 64 -6.09 -5.93 -3.88
CA ARG A 64 -6.27 -5.82 -5.33
C ARG A 64 -5.04 -6.27 -6.12
N GLU A 65 -3.84 -5.82 -5.74
CA GLU A 65 -2.65 -5.95 -6.58
C GLU A 65 -1.65 -7.01 -6.10
N PHE A 66 -1.61 -7.35 -4.82
CA PHE A 66 -0.64 -8.29 -4.25
C PHE A 66 -1.26 -9.68 -4.03
N SER A 67 -2.27 -9.79 -3.18
CA SER A 67 -2.81 -11.07 -2.70
C SER A 67 -3.26 -12.00 -3.84
N PRO A 68 -4.01 -11.53 -4.86
CA PRO A 68 -4.46 -12.40 -5.95
C PRO A 68 -3.31 -12.95 -6.78
N ARG A 69 -2.24 -12.16 -6.97
CA ARG A 69 -1.08 -12.56 -7.80
C ARG A 69 -0.25 -13.62 -7.09
N VAL A 70 0.04 -13.42 -5.81
CA VAL A 70 0.81 -14.38 -5.00
C VAL A 70 0.03 -15.68 -4.85
N TYR A 71 -1.27 -15.58 -4.54
CA TYR A 71 -2.11 -16.77 -4.40
C TYR A 71 -2.23 -17.57 -5.69
N ALA A 72 -2.49 -16.89 -6.83
CA ALA A 72 -2.55 -17.55 -8.13
C ALA A 72 -1.22 -18.22 -8.49
N HIS A 73 -0.09 -17.53 -8.29
CA HIS A 73 1.25 -18.08 -8.54
C HIS A 73 1.55 -19.31 -7.67
N HIS A 74 1.22 -19.25 -6.38
CA HIS A 74 1.40 -20.37 -5.47
C HIS A 74 0.55 -21.58 -5.90
N GLN A 75 -0.73 -21.37 -6.24
CA GLN A 75 -1.59 -22.42 -6.76
C GLN A 75 -1.05 -23.02 -8.05
N ASP A 76 -0.56 -22.16 -8.95
CA ASP A 76 0.01 -22.56 -10.23
C ASP A 76 1.22 -23.46 -10.06
N ARG A 77 2.15 -23.11 -9.16
CA ARG A 77 3.34 -23.91 -8.86
C ARG A 77 2.98 -25.22 -8.16
N ALA A 78 2.06 -25.16 -7.19
CA ALA A 78 1.60 -26.36 -6.48
C ALA A 78 0.90 -27.37 -7.42
N ALA A 79 0.09 -26.90 -8.37
CA ALA A 79 -0.57 -27.75 -9.36
C ALA A 79 0.44 -28.46 -10.28
N ALA A 80 1.57 -27.81 -10.55
CA ALA A 80 2.68 -28.36 -11.31
C ALA A 80 3.75 -29.01 -10.41
N LEU A 81 3.47 -29.28 -9.13
CA LEU A 81 4.43 -29.91 -8.20
C LEU A 81 5.80 -29.19 -8.10
N LEU A 82 5.87 -27.92 -8.49
CA LEU A 82 7.06 -27.11 -8.43
C LEU A 82 7.32 -26.62 -7.00
N PRO A 83 8.58 -26.39 -6.60
CA PRO A 83 8.89 -25.88 -5.26
C PRO A 83 8.30 -24.48 -5.05
N PRO A 84 8.00 -24.08 -3.79
CA PRO A 84 7.54 -22.73 -3.47
C PRO A 84 8.47 -21.64 -4.01
N GLN A 85 7.89 -20.47 -4.28
CA GLN A 85 8.65 -19.36 -4.81
C GLN A 85 9.65 -18.83 -3.78
N GLU A 86 10.85 -18.44 -4.23
CA GLU A 86 11.81 -17.75 -3.37
C GLU A 86 11.24 -16.43 -2.81
N PRO A 87 11.65 -15.99 -1.61
CA PRO A 87 11.03 -14.86 -0.93
C PRO A 87 11.30 -13.51 -1.61
N ALA A 88 12.45 -13.35 -2.29
CA ALA A 88 12.87 -12.06 -2.85
C ALA A 88 11.88 -11.47 -3.88
N PRO A 89 11.44 -12.20 -4.93
CA PRO A 89 10.44 -11.70 -5.87
C PRO A 89 9.09 -11.32 -5.23
N VAL A 90 8.65 -12.06 -4.21
CA VAL A 90 7.40 -11.79 -3.48
C VAL A 90 7.52 -10.51 -2.65
N ILE A 91 8.63 -10.34 -1.92
CA ILE A 91 8.95 -9.13 -1.17
C ILE A 91 8.98 -7.90 -2.10
N GLN A 92 9.59 -8.04 -3.28
CA GLN A 92 9.64 -6.95 -4.25
C GLN A 92 8.27 -6.58 -4.79
N LEU A 93 7.42 -7.57 -5.09
CA LEU A 93 6.04 -7.30 -5.50
C LEU A 93 5.30 -6.52 -4.42
N TYR A 94 5.38 -6.95 -3.16
CA TYR A 94 4.78 -6.26 -2.01
C TYR A 94 5.28 -4.81 -1.90
N ASN A 95 6.60 -4.62 -1.88
CA ASN A 95 7.22 -3.30 -1.76
C ASN A 95 6.89 -2.38 -2.95
N ALA A 96 6.74 -2.94 -4.16
CA ALA A 96 6.36 -2.20 -5.35
C ALA A 96 4.90 -1.72 -5.29
N VAL A 97 3.97 -2.53 -4.75
CA VAL A 97 2.58 -2.10 -4.53
C VAL A 97 2.53 -0.92 -3.56
N LEU A 98 3.26 -1.01 -2.44
CA LEU A 98 3.35 0.09 -1.47
C LEU A 98 3.99 1.34 -2.08
N ALA A 99 5.07 1.21 -2.84
CA ALA A 99 5.72 2.33 -3.51
C ALA A 99 4.79 3.01 -4.51
N HIS A 100 4.06 2.22 -5.30
CA HIS A 100 3.07 2.74 -6.23
C HIS A 100 1.97 3.50 -5.50
N LEU A 101 1.42 2.92 -4.43
CA LEU A 101 0.39 3.59 -3.63
C LEU A 101 0.92 4.93 -3.07
N ALA A 102 2.10 4.90 -2.47
CA ALA A 102 2.76 6.08 -1.92
C ALA A 102 2.93 7.18 -2.99
N ASP A 103 3.43 6.83 -4.19
CA ASP A 103 3.57 7.76 -5.31
C ASP A 103 2.24 8.39 -5.74
N LYS A 104 1.13 7.63 -5.70
CA LYS A 104 -0.19 8.12 -6.10
C LYS A 104 -0.80 9.06 -5.09
N VAL A 105 -0.75 8.71 -3.81
CA VAL A 105 -1.34 9.54 -2.74
C VAL A 105 -0.46 10.74 -2.40
N SER A 106 0.83 10.71 -2.72
CA SER A 106 1.75 11.83 -2.53
C SER A 106 2.04 12.60 -3.83
N SER A 107 1.16 12.52 -4.83
CA SER A 107 1.40 13.17 -6.13
C SER A 107 1.51 14.69 -5.96
N PRO A 108 2.53 15.35 -6.54
CA PRO A 108 2.66 16.80 -6.49
C PRO A 108 1.48 17.52 -7.15
N ASP A 109 0.73 16.86 -8.03
CA ASP A 109 -0.46 17.43 -8.66
C ASP A 109 -1.57 17.71 -7.64
N LEU A 110 -1.63 16.97 -6.52
CA LEU A 110 -2.59 17.22 -5.45
C LEU A 110 -2.35 18.56 -4.76
N SER A 111 -1.09 18.96 -4.62
CA SER A 111 -0.71 20.25 -4.04
C SER A 111 -1.12 21.46 -4.89
N ARG A 112 -1.46 21.22 -6.17
CA ARG A 112 -1.96 22.27 -7.08
C ARG A 112 -3.46 22.53 -6.89
N LEU A 113 -4.15 21.70 -6.11
CA LEU A 113 -5.58 21.85 -5.87
C LEU A 113 -5.81 22.97 -4.85
N SER A 114 -6.65 23.93 -5.23
CA SER A 114 -7.08 25.02 -4.33
C SER A 114 -8.34 24.65 -3.53
N TRP A 115 -8.70 23.36 -3.52
CA TRP A 115 -9.86 22.84 -2.79
C TRP A 115 -9.39 22.12 -1.52
N PRO A 116 -10.05 22.29 -0.37
CA PRO A 116 -11.18 23.19 -0.12
C PRO A 116 -10.77 24.63 0.24
N PRO A 117 -11.63 25.63 -0.01
CA PRO A 117 -11.45 26.97 0.55
C PRO A 117 -11.54 26.91 2.07
N GLY A 118 -10.67 27.66 2.76
CA GLY A 118 -10.54 27.58 4.21
C GLY A 118 -11.81 27.96 4.98
N GLU A 119 -12.66 28.80 4.39
CA GLU A 119 -13.94 29.22 4.95
C GLU A 119 -14.94 28.07 5.12
N PHE A 120 -14.75 26.99 4.36
CA PHE A 120 -15.60 25.79 4.40
C PHE A 120 -14.98 24.64 5.21
N CYS A 121 -13.80 24.84 5.78
CA CYS A 121 -13.09 23.86 6.62
C CYS A 121 -13.50 24.00 8.09
N LEU A 122 -14.80 23.86 8.38
CA LEU A 122 -15.34 23.90 9.74
C LEU A 122 -15.36 22.47 10.32
N GLN A 123 -15.32 22.33 11.66
CA GLN A 123 -15.44 21.01 12.30
C GLN A 123 -16.74 20.28 11.90
N GLU A 124 -17.82 21.04 11.70
CA GLU A 124 -19.13 20.52 11.28
C GLU A 124 -19.18 20.00 9.83
N SER A 125 -18.15 20.30 9.02
CA SER A 125 -18.09 19.92 7.61
C SER A 125 -17.03 18.86 7.27
N GLN A 126 -16.35 18.31 8.27
CA GLN A 126 -15.28 17.31 8.08
C GLN A 126 -15.75 16.03 7.38
N ASP A 127 -17.04 15.68 7.49
CA ASP A 127 -17.64 14.51 6.84
C ASP A 127 -17.68 14.62 5.30
N PHE A 128 -17.65 15.83 4.75
CA PHE A 128 -17.83 16.09 3.31
C PHE A 128 -16.76 17.02 2.71
N VAL A 129 -15.96 17.71 3.54
CA VAL A 129 -14.90 18.62 3.12
C VAL A 129 -13.57 18.16 3.72
N PRO A 130 -12.52 17.96 2.90
CA PRO A 130 -11.18 17.66 3.42
C PRO A 130 -10.69 18.73 4.41
N HIS A 131 -9.94 18.34 5.43
CA HIS A 131 -9.23 19.30 6.28
C HIS A 131 -8.26 20.20 5.49
N LEU A 132 -8.01 21.43 5.94
CA LEU A 132 -7.27 22.46 5.19
C LEU A 132 -5.87 22.02 4.74
N GLY A 133 -5.20 21.18 5.53
CA GLY A 133 -3.83 20.72 5.29
C GLY A 133 -3.67 19.49 4.39
N TRP A 134 -4.78 18.92 3.89
CA TRP A 134 -4.80 17.59 3.27
C TRP A 134 -3.89 17.40 2.06
N ASN A 135 -3.71 18.45 1.27
CA ASN A 135 -2.87 18.44 0.08
C ASN A 135 -1.61 19.30 0.25
N SER A 136 -1.27 19.68 1.49
CA SER A 136 -0.04 20.41 1.75
C SER A 136 1.17 19.53 1.39
N PRO A 137 2.24 20.09 0.79
CA PRO A 137 3.43 19.30 0.42
C PRO A 137 4.04 18.52 1.60
N LYS A 138 3.95 19.09 2.81
CA LYS A 138 4.42 18.42 4.03
C LYS A 138 3.56 17.21 4.39
N HIS A 139 2.24 17.32 4.33
CA HIS A 139 1.34 16.21 4.60
C HIS A 139 1.49 15.09 3.56
N LEU A 140 1.60 15.45 2.27
CA LEU A 140 1.83 14.48 1.19
C LEU A 140 3.16 13.74 1.34
N ALA A 141 4.23 14.44 1.72
CA ALA A 141 5.53 13.82 2.00
C ALA A 141 5.45 12.89 3.22
N TRP A 142 4.75 13.30 4.27
CA TRP A 142 4.52 12.45 5.44
C TRP A 142 3.72 11.19 5.10
N LEU A 143 2.63 11.30 4.32
CA LEU A 143 1.84 10.16 3.85
C LEU A 143 2.69 9.15 3.08
N ARG A 144 3.59 9.67 2.23
CA ARG A 144 4.56 8.84 1.49
C ARG A 144 5.42 8.04 2.46
N GLU A 145 6.07 8.69 3.41
CA GLU A 145 6.96 8.02 4.37
C GLU A 145 6.20 7.04 5.26
N ALA A 146 4.98 7.39 5.68
CA ALA A 146 4.11 6.50 6.44
C ALA A 146 3.85 5.19 5.66
N ILE A 147 3.44 5.27 4.38
CA ILE A 147 3.19 4.07 3.57
C ILE A 147 4.49 3.30 3.30
N LEU A 148 5.59 3.99 3.00
CA LEU A 148 6.87 3.35 2.73
C LEU A 148 7.46 2.66 3.98
N SER A 149 7.10 3.10 5.19
CA SER A 149 7.48 2.41 6.44
C SER A 149 6.99 0.96 6.50
N LEU A 150 5.94 0.62 5.75
CA LEU A 150 5.43 -0.74 5.64
C LEU A 150 6.30 -1.65 4.76
N GLN A 151 7.25 -1.13 3.98
CA GLN A 151 8.09 -1.98 3.13
C GLN A 151 8.87 -3.02 3.92
N LEU A 152 8.88 -4.25 3.43
CA LEU A 152 9.68 -5.32 4.00
C LEU A 152 11.17 -5.12 3.66
N PRO A 153 12.09 -5.52 4.57
CA PRO A 153 13.51 -5.53 4.26
C PRO A 153 13.78 -6.46 3.07
N LYS A 154 14.89 -6.25 2.37
CA LYS A 154 15.31 -7.16 1.30
C LYS A 154 15.71 -8.49 1.91
N TRP A 155 15.37 -9.58 1.22
CA TRP A 155 15.88 -10.88 1.58
C TRP A 155 17.35 -10.98 1.16
N GLU A 156 18.24 -11.22 2.12
CA GLU A 156 19.64 -11.52 1.85
C GLU A 156 19.75 -13.00 1.50
N GLN A 157 20.26 -13.32 0.31
CA GLN A 157 20.29 -14.67 -0.19
C GLN A 157 21.26 -15.53 0.64
N ILE A 158 20.72 -16.64 1.15
CA ILE A 158 21.42 -17.67 1.91
C ILE A 158 22.03 -18.67 0.92
N SER A 159 23.17 -19.27 1.25
CA SER A 159 23.81 -20.28 0.42
C SER A 159 22.93 -21.53 0.35
N ALA A 160 22.77 -22.14 -0.82
CA ALA A 160 22.02 -23.39 -0.99
C ALA A 160 22.59 -24.60 -0.23
N THR A 161 23.71 -24.41 0.48
CA THR A 161 24.45 -25.41 1.26
C THR A 161 24.22 -25.30 2.77
N ASP A 162 23.39 -24.34 3.20
CA ASP A 162 23.25 -24.03 4.62
C ASP A 162 22.36 -25.06 5.33
N SER A 163 22.81 -25.45 6.52
CA SER A 163 22.12 -26.42 7.37
C SER A 163 20.77 -25.88 7.85
N TRP A 164 19.83 -26.76 8.19
CA TRP A 164 18.50 -26.36 8.68
C TRP A 164 18.53 -25.34 9.84
N PRO A 165 19.44 -25.46 10.84
CA PRO A 165 19.58 -24.44 11.88
C PRO A 165 19.99 -23.05 11.35
N GLU A 166 20.89 -22.98 10.37
CA GLU A 166 21.35 -21.72 9.75
C GLU A 166 20.22 -21.06 8.94
N LEU A 167 19.42 -21.88 8.28
CA LEU A 167 18.25 -21.47 7.53
C LEU A 167 17.16 -20.90 8.45
N CYS A 168 16.86 -21.59 9.57
CA CYS A 168 15.99 -21.05 10.60
C CYS A 168 16.53 -19.75 11.20
N ALA A 169 17.83 -19.70 11.52
CA ALA A 169 18.46 -18.51 12.08
C ALA A 169 18.34 -17.30 11.15
N SER A 170 18.51 -17.50 9.85
CA SER A 170 18.35 -16.45 8.85
C SER A 170 16.90 -15.98 8.70
N ILE A 171 15.91 -16.88 8.78
CA ILE A 171 14.48 -16.50 8.80
C ILE A 171 14.17 -15.66 10.04
N PHE A 172 14.68 -16.04 11.21
CA PHE A 172 14.54 -15.25 12.43
C PHE A 172 15.29 -13.92 12.37
N HIS A 173 16.45 -13.88 11.71
CA HIS A 173 17.18 -12.65 11.51
C HIS A 173 16.40 -11.69 10.60
N PHE A 174 15.86 -12.18 9.49
CA PHE A 174 15.00 -11.42 8.60
C PHE A 174 13.75 -10.89 9.32
N SER A 175 13.05 -11.74 10.08
CA SER A 175 11.85 -11.32 10.80
C SER A 175 12.14 -10.31 11.91
N ALA A 176 13.32 -10.38 12.52
CA ALA A 176 13.78 -9.40 13.52
C ALA A 176 14.09 -8.02 12.92
N GLN A 177 14.37 -7.92 11.61
CA GLN A 177 14.56 -6.65 10.91
C GLN A 177 13.22 -5.95 10.62
N ILE A 178 12.09 -6.65 10.73
CA ILE A 178 10.77 -6.06 10.52
C ILE A 178 10.43 -5.22 11.75
N PRO A 179 10.26 -3.89 11.61
CA PRO A 179 9.93 -3.04 12.73
C PRO A 179 8.52 -3.41 13.21
N VAL A 180 8.46 -3.98 14.40
CA VAL A 180 7.22 -4.42 15.06
C VAL A 180 7.18 -3.90 16.49
N SER A 181 5.98 -3.84 17.08
CA SER A 181 5.86 -3.49 18.48
C SER A 181 6.62 -4.51 19.35
N ARG A 182 7.33 -4.04 20.38
CA ARG A 182 8.09 -4.92 21.30
C ARG A 182 7.22 -6.02 21.94
N ARG A 183 5.90 -5.78 22.04
CA ARG A 183 4.94 -6.70 22.63
C ARG A 183 4.50 -7.79 21.65
N SER A 184 4.54 -7.52 20.36
CA SER A 184 4.06 -8.45 19.34
C SER A 184 5.18 -9.25 18.68
N GLN A 185 6.43 -8.79 18.79
CA GLN A 185 7.60 -9.55 18.33
C GLN A 185 7.62 -11.01 18.83
N PRO A 186 7.37 -11.32 20.12
CA PRO A 186 7.34 -12.72 20.58
C PRO A 186 6.25 -13.56 19.91
N LEU A 187 5.12 -12.96 19.54
CA LEU A 187 4.03 -13.64 18.83
C LEU A 187 4.43 -13.98 17.40
N LEU A 188 5.11 -13.05 16.69
CA LEU A 188 5.67 -13.30 15.38
C LEU A 188 6.67 -14.46 15.42
N MET A 189 7.62 -14.42 16.35
CA MET A 189 8.63 -15.47 16.50
C MET A 189 7.99 -16.82 16.80
N SER A 190 7.03 -16.89 17.73
CA SER A 190 6.33 -18.14 18.06
C SER A 190 5.54 -18.72 16.87
N ARG A 191 4.90 -17.88 16.04
CA ARG A 191 4.21 -18.33 14.83
C ARG A 191 5.17 -18.90 13.79
N LEU A 192 6.31 -18.23 13.59
CA LEU A 192 7.37 -18.71 12.69
C LEU A 192 7.99 -20.01 13.20
N GLU A 193 8.31 -20.11 14.50
CA GLU A 193 8.80 -21.34 15.14
C GLU A 193 7.83 -22.51 14.92
N ASN A 194 6.52 -22.28 15.14
CA ASN A 194 5.52 -23.31 14.94
C ASN A 194 5.45 -23.76 13.47
N LEU A 195 5.51 -22.82 12.52
CA LEU A 195 5.52 -23.12 11.09
C LEU A 195 6.74 -23.97 10.71
N LEU A 196 7.94 -23.56 11.14
CA LEU A 196 9.19 -24.26 10.84
C LEU A 196 9.22 -25.65 11.48
N GLU A 197 8.74 -25.80 12.71
CA GLU A 197 8.67 -27.10 13.38
C GLU A 197 7.69 -28.04 12.67
N ARG A 198 6.56 -27.52 12.18
CA ARG A 198 5.62 -28.31 11.36
C ARG A 198 6.26 -28.78 10.05
N VAL A 199 7.04 -27.92 9.39
CA VAL A 199 7.79 -28.27 8.17
C VAL A 199 8.82 -29.36 8.46
N ARG A 200 9.59 -29.20 9.55
CA ARG A 200 10.56 -30.19 10.03
C ARG A 200 9.89 -31.55 10.25
N VAL A 201 8.86 -31.61 11.11
CA VAL A 201 8.16 -32.88 11.44
C VAL A 201 7.53 -33.51 10.21
N LYS A 202 6.94 -32.71 9.32
CA LYS A 202 6.37 -33.22 8.05
C LYS A 202 7.46 -33.86 7.19
N GLY A 203 8.60 -33.19 6.99
CA GLY A 203 9.74 -33.72 6.27
C GLY A 203 10.16 -35.11 6.76
N HIS A 204 10.32 -35.26 8.08
CA HIS A 204 10.72 -36.52 8.72
C HIS A 204 9.69 -37.64 8.50
N ARG A 205 8.38 -37.35 8.55
CA ARG A 205 7.29 -38.33 8.36
C ARG A 205 7.17 -38.83 6.91
N THR A 206 7.35 -37.95 5.93
CA THR A 206 7.31 -38.35 4.51
C THR A 206 8.50 -39.24 4.12
N GLN A 207 9.63 -39.14 4.82
CA GLN A 207 10.83 -39.93 4.55
C GLN A 207 10.88 -41.27 5.31
N THR A 208 10.34 -41.35 6.53
CA THR A 208 10.22 -42.62 7.28
C THR A 208 9.29 -43.63 6.60
N SER A 209 8.34 -43.16 5.78
CA SER A 209 7.49 -44.02 4.95
C SER A 209 8.22 -44.55 3.69
N ARG A 210 9.32 -43.90 3.27
CA ARG A 210 10.05 -44.20 2.02
C ARG A 210 11.41 -44.88 2.21
N SER A 211 11.96 -44.91 3.42
CA SER A 211 13.28 -45.49 3.69
C SER A 211 13.22 -46.45 4.88
N SER A 212 13.43 -47.73 4.61
CA SER A 212 13.83 -48.70 5.63
C SER A 212 15.35 -48.79 5.61
N ARG A 213 15.97 -48.44 6.75
CA ARG A 213 17.39 -48.52 7.09
C ARG A 213 18.31 -47.48 6.44
N GLY A 214 18.92 -46.66 7.30
CA GLY A 214 20.09 -45.86 6.96
C GLY A 214 20.03 -44.48 7.62
N ASP A 215 20.84 -44.33 8.65
CA ASP A 215 21.05 -43.15 9.49
C ASP A 215 21.55 -41.94 8.67
N GLU A 216 20.73 -40.89 8.59
CA GLU A 216 21.13 -39.47 8.52
C GLU A 216 19.85 -38.62 8.69
N ASP A 217 19.86 -37.70 9.66
CA ASP A 217 18.75 -36.79 9.98
C ASP A 217 18.63 -35.71 8.87
N VAL A 218 18.14 -36.11 7.69
CA VAL A 218 18.06 -35.23 6.51
C VAL A 218 16.95 -34.20 6.73
N CYS A 219 17.34 -33.03 7.20
CA CYS A 219 16.44 -31.91 7.42
C CYS A 219 15.90 -31.32 6.09
N PRO A 220 14.77 -30.59 6.14
CA PRO A 220 14.20 -29.97 4.94
C PRO A 220 15.20 -29.03 4.26
N THR A 221 15.22 -29.05 2.93
CA THR A 221 16.07 -28.16 2.12
C THR A 221 15.37 -26.82 1.87
N PHE A 222 16.13 -25.82 1.42
CA PHE A 222 15.63 -24.47 1.08
C PHE A 222 14.35 -24.48 0.22
N ASN A 223 14.25 -25.42 -0.72
CA ASN A 223 13.13 -25.56 -1.65
C ASN A 223 11.87 -26.16 -1.01
N GLN A 224 11.92 -26.61 0.25
CA GLN A 224 10.78 -27.16 0.98
C GLN A 224 10.18 -26.17 1.97
N ILE A 225 10.79 -24.98 2.10
CA ILE A 225 10.28 -23.94 2.98
C ILE A 225 9.05 -23.30 2.36
N PRO A 226 7.96 -23.14 3.15
CA PRO A 226 6.79 -22.40 2.72
C PRO A 226 7.07 -20.89 2.81
N TRP A 227 7.88 -20.37 1.89
CA TRP A 227 8.26 -18.95 1.86
C TRP A 227 7.04 -18.03 1.77
N ASP A 228 6.02 -18.43 1.01
CA ASP A 228 4.77 -17.69 0.89
C ASP A 228 4.07 -17.54 2.26
N ASP A 229 3.99 -18.61 3.06
CA ASP A 229 3.38 -18.57 4.41
C ASP A 229 4.20 -17.70 5.37
N ILE A 230 5.53 -17.78 5.32
CA ILE A 230 6.43 -16.96 6.14
C ILE A 230 6.19 -15.48 5.85
N LEU A 231 6.13 -15.10 4.56
CA LEU A 231 5.93 -13.72 4.15
C LEU A 231 4.52 -13.22 4.49
N VAL A 232 3.49 -14.06 4.32
CA VAL A 232 2.13 -13.70 4.73
C VAL A 232 2.06 -13.45 6.24
N ILE A 233 2.69 -14.30 7.07
CA ILE A 233 2.78 -14.07 8.52
C ILE A 233 3.48 -12.74 8.82
N CYS A 234 4.60 -12.45 8.15
CA CYS A 234 5.34 -11.21 8.34
C CYS A 234 4.52 -9.97 7.94
N ILE A 235 3.81 -10.02 6.81
CA ILE A 235 2.97 -8.92 6.31
C ILE A 235 1.77 -8.69 7.24
N ASP A 236 1.03 -9.75 7.59
CA ASP A 236 -0.13 -9.68 8.50
C ASP A 236 0.27 -9.04 9.84
N HIS A 237 1.41 -9.46 10.37
CA HIS A 237 1.93 -8.94 11.62
C HIS A 237 2.34 -7.47 11.51
N LYS A 238 3.00 -7.10 10.40
CA LYS A 238 3.42 -5.71 10.17
C LYS A 238 2.23 -4.76 9.99
N LEU A 239 1.18 -5.19 9.30
CA LEU A 239 -0.05 -4.41 9.13
C LEU A 239 -0.79 -4.22 10.47
N LYS A 240 -0.86 -5.27 11.30
CA LYS A 240 -1.52 -5.23 12.61
C LYS A 240 -0.81 -4.34 13.63
N ASP A 241 0.52 -4.36 13.64
CA ASP A 241 1.34 -3.54 14.54
C ASP A 241 1.93 -2.32 13.84
N TRP A 242 1.24 -1.79 12.82
CA TRP A 242 1.76 -0.66 12.07
C TRP A 242 1.94 0.57 12.98
N GLN A 243 3.20 0.87 13.31
CA GLN A 243 3.58 2.07 14.03
C GLN A 243 4.00 3.13 13.02
N ILE A 244 3.14 4.11 12.81
CA ILE A 244 3.44 5.22 11.91
C ILE A 244 4.58 6.03 12.55
N PRO A 245 5.74 6.20 11.87
CA PRO A 245 6.97 6.70 12.50
C PRO A 245 6.87 8.12 13.07
N GLU A 246 6.06 8.97 12.45
CA GLU A 246 5.87 10.36 12.83
C GLU A 246 4.38 10.66 12.97
N PRO A 247 3.96 11.53 13.91
CA PRO A 247 2.58 11.97 13.96
C PRO A 247 2.21 12.74 12.68
N PRO A 248 0.94 12.69 12.26
CA PRO A 248 0.48 13.43 11.09
C PRO A 248 0.74 14.93 11.25
N VAL A 249 1.11 15.57 10.14
CA VAL A 249 1.45 17.00 10.09
C VAL A 249 0.28 17.90 10.50
N SER A 250 -0.96 17.40 10.38
CA SER A 250 -2.18 18.10 10.76
C SER A 250 -2.97 17.22 11.72
N GLU A 251 -3.34 17.74 12.88
CA GLU A 251 -4.18 17.03 13.86
C GLU A 251 -5.58 16.75 13.27
N ASP A 252 -6.09 17.66 12.43
CA ASP A 252 -7.35 17.50 11.70
C ASP A 252 -7.35 16.36 10.66
N ALA A 253 -6.20 15.72 10.41
CA ALA A 253 -6.13 14.53 9.54
C ALA A 253 -6.61 13.26 10.26
N VAL A 254 -6.73 13.32 11.58
CA VAL A 254 -7.03 12.19 12.45
C VAL A 254 -8.47 12.29 12.92
N THR A 255 -9.23 11.22 12.75
CA THR A 255 -10.60 11.11 13.28
C THR A 255 -10.58 10.97 14.80
N ASP A 256 -11.73 11.15 15.46
CA ASP A 256 -11.88 10.93 16.91
C ASP A 256 -11.45 9.51 17.33
N ASP A 257 -11.57 8.54 16.43
CA ASP A 257 -11.18 7.14 16.63
C ASP A 257 -9.67 6.88 16.41
N GLY A 258 -8.89 7.91 16.05
CA GLY A 258 -7.45 7.81 15.80
C GLY A 258 -7.09 7.34 14.39
N GLU A 259 -8.06 7.26 13.47
CA GLU A 259 -7.83 6.85 12.09
C GLU A 259 -7.40 8.05 11.24
N ILE A 260 -6.52 7.81 10.26
CA ILE A 260 -5.97 8.87 9.44
C ILE A 260 -6.69 8.88 8.10
N LEU A 261 -7.31 10.00 7.74
CA LEU A 261 -8.04 10.15 6.49
C LEU A 261 -7.09 10.53 5.35
N VAL A 262 -7.22 9.82 4.23
CA VAL A 262 -6.44 10.05 3.02
C VAL A 262 -7.36 10.38 1.87
N TYR A 263 -7.09 11.51 1.21
CA TYR A 263 -7.84 11.98 0.06
C TYR A 263 -7.03 11.80 -1.22
N PHE A 264 -7.61 11.15 -2.22
CA PHE A 264 -6.94 10.88 -3.49
C PHE A 264 -7.96 10.83 -4.65
N PRO A 265 -7.56 11.11 -5.90
CA PRO A 265 -8.48 11.02 -7.03
C PRO A 265 -8.89 9.57 -7.31
N ILE A 266 -10.16 9.31 -7.61
CA ILE A 266 -10.69 7.93 -7.79
C ILE A 266 -9.90 7.12 -8.83
N GLU A 267 -9.43 7.77 -9.90
CA GLU A 267 -8.75 7.12 -11.01
C GLU A 267 -7.24 6.90 -10.78
N THR A 268 -6.64 7.49 -9.74
CA THR A 268 -5.17 7.46 -9.59
C THR A 268 -4.63 6.11 -9.16
N LEU A 269 -5.43 5.27 -8.51
CA LEU A 269 -5.00 3.96 -8.00
C LEU A 269 -4.94 2.86 -9.08
N LYS A 270 -5.30 3.19 -10.33
CA LYS A 270 -5.24 2.27 -11.47
C LYS A 270 -3.86 2.29 -12.12
N GLY A 271 -3.53 1.19 -12.81
CA GLY A 271 -2.35 1.10 -13.66
C GLY A 271 -1.08 0.67 -12.94
N PHE A 272 -1.21 -0.04 -11.80
CA PHE A 272 -0.08 -0.75 -11.20
C PHE A 272 0.54 -1.73 -12.21
N ARG A 273 1.86 -1.73 -12.28
CA ARG A 273 2.64 -2.70 -13.07
C ARG A 273 3.56 -3.46 -12.13
N PRO A 274 3.49 -4.80 -12.10
CA PRO A 274 4.41 -5.59 -11.31
C PRO A 274 5.87 -5.33 -11.70
N PRO A 275 6.82 -5.49 -10.75
CA PRO A 275 8.24 -5.37 -11.06
C PRO A 275 8.69 -6.41 -12.09
N GLY A 276 9.79 -6.12 -12.77
CA GLY A 276 10.35 -6.99 -13.81
C GLY A 276 10.69 -8.38 -13.27
N GLU A 277 11.23 -8.45 -12.05
CA GLU A 277 11.61 -9.70 -11.40
C GLU A 277 10.40 -10.62 -11.15
N TRP A 278 9.27 -10.05 -10.70
CA TRP A 278 8.02 -10.81 -10.58
C TRP A 278 7.55 -11.33 -11.93
N THR A 279 7.61 -10.47 -12.95
CA THR A 279 7.20 -10.86 -14.32
C THR A 279 8.06 -12.00 -14.85
N GLU A 280 9.37 -11.99 -14.55
CA GLU A 280 10.29 -13.04 -14.98
C GLU A 280 10.02 -14.36 -14.26
N VAL A 281 9.74 -14.32 -12.96
CA VAL A 281 9.33 -15.49 -12.17
C VAL A 281 8.09 -16.18 -12.75
N ILE A 282 7.09 -15.39 -13.18
CA ILE A 282 5.88 -15.92 -13.81
C ILE A 282 6.23 -16.61 -15.13
N ARG A 283 7.06 -15.98 -15.98
CA ARG A 283 7.52 -16.60 -17.24
C ARG A 283 8.30 -17.87 -16.99
N GLN A 284 9.18 -17.87 -15.99
CA GLN A 284 9.98 -19.03 -15.63
C GLN A 284 9.09 -20.19 -15.17
N THR A 285 8.08 -19.92 -14.35
CA THR A 285 7.09 -20.93 -13.93
C THR A 285 6.31 -21.49 -15.13
N HIS A 286 5.92 -20.65 -16.10
CA HIS A 286 5.29 -21.15 -17.32
C HIS A 286 6.21 -22.06 -18.14
N ARG A 287 7.52 -21.75 -18.21
CA ARG A 287 8.51 -22.59 -18.90
C ARG A 287 8.72 -23.92 -18.18
N GLU A 288 8.81 -23.90 -16.86
CA GLU A 288 8.94 -25.10 -16.01
C GLU A 288 7.73 -26.03 -16.19
N LYS A 289 6.52 -25.47 -16.17
CA LYS A 289 5.28 -26.22 -16.44
C LYS A 289 5.29 -26.93 -17.79
N GLN A 290 5.68 -26.23 -18.85
CA GLN A 290 5.74 -26.81 -20.21
C GLN A 290 6.74 -27.96 -20.30
N GLN A 291 7.87 -27.87 -19.60
CA GLN A 291 8.88 -28.91 -19.59
C GLN A 291 8.44 -30.18 -18.85
N GLU A 292 7.61 -30.05 -17.81
CA GLU A 292 7.04 -31.21 -17.11
C GLU A 292 5.88 -31.87 -17.86
N GLU A 293 5.13 -31.11 -18.68
CA GLU A 293 4.07 -31.68 -19.52
C GLU A 293 4.62 -32.46 -20.73
N GLU A 294 5.84 -32.16 -21.18
CA GLU A 294 6.49 -32.80 -22.33
C GLU A 294 7.40 -34.00 -21.97
N GLY A 295 7.69 -34.23 -20.67
CA GLY A 295 8.60 -35.28 -20.17
C GLY A 295 7.90 -36.49 -19.55
#